data_AF-A0A7V8WQ22-F1
#
_entry.id   AF-A0A7V8WQ22-F1
#
_cell.length_a   1.000
_cell.length_b   1.000
_cell.length_c   1.000
_cell.angle_alpha   90.00
_cell.angle_beta   90.00
_cell.angle_gamma   90.00
#
_symmetry.space_group_name_H-M   'P 1'
#
loop_
_entity.id
_entity.type
_entity.pdbx_description
1 polymer ?
#
loop_
_entity_poly.entity_id
_entity_poly.type
_entity_poly.pdbx_seq_one_letter_code
_entity_poly.pdbx_strand_id
1 'polypeptide(L)'
;GPAATTALIAFVHATLDRARDAGIAGVPAPRHRSDRPEETAALIAGRLFDAQSWLPGRPLGRNTAFRSPDGVSINLPLHPTTPVDAALADAARLIGRVHTATRELATAADAPQAPLASMLLSVRESWLAERRRLGLLAENTTEVRRWLRCGNRIIPIASDRLRAAPDVLRATTVVTHGDLWPAHLLGDDGEAVVTGIVDWARAAAGSPLLDLAHLATHVGGWSAARAELVLGAYSDIAPLLPEQRRLLPVVAALDLLAEVGWLLGLGFADDRLIGDPALSFVRGGTKTLLTSLETLTDVLAPPEPRTGSRRWVPGPRKPRRSGGPKRSGTRGATPPPRERSG
;
A
#
# COMPACT_ATOMS: atom_id res chain seq x y z
N GLY A 1 -2.52 -5.73 -14.49
CA GLY A 1 -1.09 -5.95 -14.78
C GLY A 1 -0.93 -6.45 -16.21
N PRO A 2 0.29 -6.49 -16.75
CA PRO A 2 0.55 -7.20 -18.00
C PRO A 2 0.13 -8.67 -17.87
N ALA A 3 -0.30 -9.29 -18.96
CA ALA A 3 -0.61 -10.72 -18.97
C ALA A 3 0.66 -11.51 -18.67
N ALA A 4 0.55 -12.58 -17.86
CA ALA A 4 1.67 -13.47 -17.60
C ALA A 4 2.17 -14.06 -18.92
N THR A 5 3.48 -13.99 -19.13
CA THR A 5 4.17 -14.60 -20.28
C THR A 5 4.99 -15.78 -19.80
N THR A 6 5.30 -16.72 -20.69
CA THR A 6 6.20 -17.83 -20.39
C THR A 6 7.57 -17.32 -19.90
N ALA A 7 8.06 -16.22 -20.47
CA ALA A 7 9.31 -15.58 -20.05
C ALA A 7 9.24 -15.07 -18.60
N LEU A 8 8.13 -14.45 -18.20
CA LEU A 8 7.94 -14.01 -16.81
C LEU A 8 7.90 -15.18 -15.85
N ILE A 9 7.18 -16.26 -16.18
CA ILE A 9 7.15 -17.46 -15.31
C ILE A 9 8.55 -18.08 -15.18
N ALA A 10 9.29 -18.21 -16.28
CA ALA A 10 10.66 -18.71 -16.24
C ALA A 10 11.57 -17.83 -15.36
N PHE A 11 11.44 -16.50 -15.45
CA PHE A 11 12.17 -15.57 -14.59
C PHE A 11 11.79 -15.72 -13.10
N VAL A 12 10.50 -15.86 -12.79
CA VAL A 12 10.02 -16.10 -11.43
C VAL A 12 10.60 -17.41 -10.89
N HIS A 13 10.58 -18.49 -11.69
CA HIS A 13 11.12 -19.77 -11.26
C HIS A 13 12.63 -19.72 -11.04
N ALA A 14 13.39 -19.09 -11.93
CA ALA A 14 14.81 -18.86 -11.73
C ALA A 14 15.10 -18.07 -10.44
N THR A 15 14.24 -17.09 -10.11
CA THR A 15 14.33 -16.32 -8.86
C THR A 15 14.11 -17.21 -7.64
N LEU A 16 13.08 -18.05 -7.67
CA LEU A 16 12.74 -18.97 -6.60
C LEU A 16 13.82 -20.04 -6.40
N ASP A 17 14.29 -20.66 -7.48
CA ASP A 17 15.37 -21.65 -7.43
C ASP A 17 16.64 -21.03 -6.84
N ARG A 18 17.04 -19.84 -7.31
CA ARG A 18 18.21 -19.15 -6.78
C ARG A 18 18.11 -18.84 -5.29
N ALA A 19 16.93 -18.40 -4.83
CA ALA A 19 16.70 -18.15 -3.41
C ALA A 19 16.80 -19.45 -2.58
N ARG A 20 16.29 -20.57 -3.10
CA ARG A 20 16.37 -21.88 -2.45
C ARG A 20 17.78 -22.45 -2.43
N ASP A 21 18.55 -22.29 -3.51
CA ASP A 21 19.97 -22.66 -3.58
C ASP A 21 20.79 -21.91 -2.52
N ALA A 22 20.37 -20.69 -2.17
CA ALA A 22 20.93 -19.91 -1.07
C ALA A 22 20.40 -20.32 0.33
N GLY A 23 19.65 -21.42 0.44
CA GLY A 23 19.12 -21.96 1.70
C GLY A 23 17.88 -21.24 2.25
N ILE A 24 17.18 -20.43 1.44
CA ILE A 24 16.01 -19.67 1.88
C ILE A 24 14.77 -20.58 1.84
N ALA A 25 14.35 -21.10 2.99
CA ALA A 25 13.19 -22.00 3.07
C ALA A 25 11.82 -21.31 2.89
N GLY A 26 11.75 -19.98 3.10
CA GLY A 26 10.52 -19.19 3.07
C GLY A 26 10.01 -18.80 1.68
N VAL A 27 10.42 -19.52 0.63
CA VAL A 27 9.94 -19.32 -0.75
C VAL A 27 9.57 -20.66 -1.38
N PRO A 28 8.54 -20.70 -2.23
CA PRO A 28 8.08 -21.95 -2.83
C PRO A 28 9.10 -22.47 -3.87
N ALA A 29 9.12 -23.80 -4.07
CA ALA A 29 9.92 -24.44 -5.10
C ALA A 29 9.08 -24.60 -6.38
N PRO A 30 9.54 -24.13 -7.55
CA PRO A 30 8.91 -24.44 -8.82
C PRO A 30 8.71 -25.94 -9.01
N ARG A 31 7.61 -26.33 -9.67
CA ARG A 31 7.34 -27.71 -10.07
C ARG A 31 7.46 -27.83 -11.58
N HIS A 32 8.37 -28.69 -11.99
CA HIS A 32 8.55 -29.09 -13.39
C HIS A 32 7.51 -30.12 -13.78
N ARG A 33 7.10 -30.10 -15.05
CA ARG A 33 6.18 -31.13 -15.57
C ARG A 33 6.89 -32.48 -15.64
N SER A 34 6.18 -33.55 -15.30
CA SER A 34 6.76 -34.92 -15.34
C SER A 34 7.05 -35.40 -16.76
N ASP A 35 6.27 -34.93 -17.75
CA ASP A 35 6.42 -35.29 -19.16
C ASP A 35 7.42 -34.41 -19.91
N ARG A 36 7.71 -33.22 -19.39
CA ARG A 36 8.64 -32.23 -19.95
C ARG A 36 9.35 -31.48 -18.83
N PRO A 37 10.41 -32.03 -18.24
CA PRO A 37 11.11 -31.43 -17.10
C PRO A 37 11.65 -30.02 -17.38
N GLU A 38 11.88 -29.67 -18.64
CA GLU A 38 12.29 -28.33 -19.07
C GLU A 38 11.14 -27.30 -19.06
N GLU A 39 9.89 -27.75 -19.04
CA GLU A 39 8.71 -26.89 -18.97
C GLU A 39 8.19 -26.74 -17.54
N THR A 40 8.01 -25.49 -17.13
CA THR A 40 7.47 -25.16 -15.79
C THR A 40 6.10 -24.46 -15.83
N ALA A 41 5.57 -24.25 -17.03
CA ALA A 41 4.26 -23.66 -17.25
C ALA A 41 3.44 -24.48 -18.26
N ALA A 42 2.12 -24.47 -18.11
CA ALA A 42 1.17 -25.10 -19.02
C ALA A 42 0.12 -24.09 -19.50
N LEU A 43 -0.15 -24.09 -20.81
CA LEU A 43 -1.26 -23.33 -21.40
C LEU A 43 -2.53 -24.18 -21.39
N ILE A 44 -3.52 -23.81 -20.59
CA ILE A 44 -4.80 -24.52 -20.45
C ILE A 44 -5.93 -23.53 -20.75
N ALA A 45 -6.75 -23.81 -21.76
CA ALA A 45 -7.86 -22.96 -22.19
C ALA A 45 -7.46 -21.48 -22.39
N GLY A 46 -6.29 -21.24 -23.00
CA GLY A 46 -5.78 -19.89 -23.27
C GLY A 46 -5.22 -19.14 -22.05
N ARG A 47 -5.06 -19.82 -20.91
CA ARG A 47 -4.46 -19.26 -19.69
C ARG A 47 -3.20 -20.02 -19.32
N LEU A 48 -2.20 -19.29 -18.85
CA LEU A 48 -0.92 -19.86 -18.43
C LEU A 48 -0.98 -20.20 -16.95
N PHE A 49 -0.57 -21.42 -16.60
CA PHE A 49 -0.53 -21.94 -15.24
C PHE A 49 0.87 -22.45 -14.93
N ASP A 50 1.41 -22.14 -13.77
CA ASP A 50 2.55 -22.82 -13.18
C ASP A 50 2.14 -23.56 -11.90
N ALA A 51 3.01 -24.43 -11.42
CA ALA A 51 2.83 -25.13 -10.16
C ALA A 51 4.06 -24.93 -9.29
N GLN A 52 3.84 -24.83 -7.98
CA GLN A 52 4.90 -24.60 -7.00
C GLN A 52 4.66 -25.47 -5.76
N SER A 53 5.69 -25.66 -4.93
CA SER A 53 5.57 -26.42 -3.69
C SER A 53 4.67 -25.70 -2.70
N TRP A 54 3.92 -26.47 -1.92
CA TRP A 54 3.20 -25.96 -0.76
C TRP A 54 4.18 -25.39 0.28
N LEU A 55 3.85 -24.21 0.83
CA LEU A 55 4.50 -23.65 2.00
C LEU A 55 3.56 -23.73 3.21
N PRO A 56 4.05 -24.12 4.40
CA PRO A 56 3.23 -24.18 5.59
C PRO A 56 2.88 -22.76 6.09
N GLY A 57 1.74 -22.65 6.75
CA GLY A 57 1.25 -21.41 7.36
C GLY A 57 -0.07 -20.95 6.75
N ARG A 58 -0.57 -19.82 7.26
CA ARG A 58 -1.78 -19.16 6.76
C ARG A 58 -1.46 -17.72 6.37
N PRO A 59 -2.17 -17.15 5.38
CA PRO A 59 -2.06 -15.72 5.10
C PRO A 59 -2.25 -14.87 6.35
N LEU A 60 -1.53 -13.76 6.43
CA LEU A 60 -1.74 -12.80 7.51
C LEU A 60 -3.15 -12.19 7.34
N GLY A 61 -4.08 -12.63 8.18
CA GLY A 61 -5.49 -12.20 8.16
C GLY A 61 -6.39 -13.05 7.26
N ARG A 62 -7.63 -13.27 7.73
CA ARG A 62 -8.62 -14.12 7.04
C ARG A 62 -9.37 -13.41 5.89
N ASN A 63 -9.44 -12.09 5.92
CA ASN A 63 -10.27 -11.27 5.03
C ASN A 63 -9.42 -10.21 4.30
N THR A 64 -8.24 -10.61 3.83
CA THR A 64 -7.26 -9.73 3.19
C THR A 64 -7.13 -9.96 1.69
N ALA A 65 -7.82 -10.96 1.14
CA ALA A 65 -7.89 -11.21 -0.30
C ALA A 65 -9.32 -11.57 -0.72
N PHE A 66 -9.77 -10.96 -1.80
CA PHE A 66 -11.06 -11.21 -2.44
C PHE A 66 -10.86 -11.39 -3.95
N ARG A 67 -11.88 -11.91 -4.63
CA ARG A 67 -11.94 -11.91 -6.09
C ARG A 67 -13.08 -10.99 -6.51
N SER A 68 -12.78 -10.02 -7.36
CA SER A 68 -13.82 -9.23 -8.03
C SER A 68 -14.65 -10.13 -8.98
N PRO A 69 -15.83 -9.67 -9.43
CA PRO A 69 -16.64 -10.42 -10.39
C PRO A 69 -15.94 -10.77 -11.72
N ASP A 70 -14.92 -10.00 -12.12
CA ASP A 70 -14.08 -10.30 -13.30
C ASP A 70 -12.85 -11.16 -13.00
N GLY A 71 -12.72 -11.67 -11.77
CA GLY A 71 -11.68 -12.59 -11.33
C GLY A 71 -10.36 -11.93 -10.93
N VAL A 72 -10.29 -10.59 -10.90
CA VAL A 72 -9.12 -9.85 -10.42
C VAL A 72 -8.99 -10.03 -8.90
N SER A 73 -7.77 -10.30 -8.42
CA SER A 73 -7.49 -10.34 -6.99
C SER A 73 -7.62 -8.94 -6.40
N ILE A 74 -8.33 -8.81 -5.29
CA ILE A 74 -8.40 -7.59 -4.47
C ILE A 74 -7.72 -7.89 -3.14
N ASN A 75 -6.54 -7.30 -2.94
CA ASN A 75 -5.80 -7.41 -1.70
C ASN A 75 -6.09 -6.20 -0.81
N LEU A 76 -6.18 -6.42 0.49
CA LEU A 76 -6.52 -5.40 1.48
C LEU A 76 -5.55 -5.44 2.67
N PRO A 77 -5.29 -4.30 3.32
CA PRO A 77 -4.49 -4.27 4.52
C PRO A 77 -5.20 -4.95 5.69
N LEU A 78 -4.42 -5.33 6.70
CA LEU A 78 -4.96 -5.72 8.00
C LEU A 78 -5.57 -4.51 8.71
N HIS A 79 -6.42 -4.79 9.69
CA HIS A 79 -6.92 -3.74 10.57
C HIS A 79 -5.75 -3.04 11.29
N PRO A 80 -5.72 -1.71 11.42
CA PRO A 80 -4.57 -0.98 11.97
C PRO A 80 -4.13 -1.40 13.37
N THR A 81 -5.05 -1.98 14.16
CA THR A 81 -4.80 -2.47 15.52
C THR A 81 -4.26 -3.90 15.58
N THR A 82 -4.10 -4.57 14.43
CA THR A 82 -3.53 -5.92 14.37
C THR A 82 -2.03 -5.83 14.73
N PRO A 83 -1.54 -6.63 15.68
CA PRO A 83 -0.12 -6.66 16.01
C PRO A 83 0.65 -7.33 14.87
N VAL A 84 1.36 -6.53 14.07
CA VAL A 84 2.05 -7.00 12.85
C VAL A 84 3.55 -6.74 12.87
N ASP A 85 4.06 -6.07 13.90
CA ASP A 85 5.42 -5.53 13.89
C ASP A 85 6.49 -6.63 13.82
N ALA A 86 6.34 -7.73 14.57
CA ALA A 86 7.24 -8.88 14.46
C ALA A 86 7.17 -9.54 13.07
N ALA A 87 5.97 -9.70 12.51
CA ALA A 87 5.79 -10.27 11.17
C ALA A 87 6.40 -9.36 10.10
N LEU A 88 6.31 -8.04 10.25
CA LEU A 88 6.94 -7.06 9.37
C LEU A 88 8.46 -7.15 9.41
N ALA A 89 9.05 -7.27 10.60
CA ALA A 89 10.48 -7.43 10.76
C ALA A 89 10.96 -8.75 10.12
N ASP A 90 10.25 -9.85 10.33
CA ASP A 90 10.59 -11.16 9.76
C ASP A 90 10.43 -11.17 8.24
N ALA A 91 9.36 -10.59 7.70
CA ALA A 91 9.17 -10.42 6.26
C ALA A 91 10.28 -9.56 5.64
N ALA A 92 10.67 -8.47 6.30
CA ALA A 92 11.76 -7.59 5.84
C ALA A 92 13.12 -8.31 5.81
N ARG A 93 13.41 -9.16 6.81
CA ARG A 93 14.61 -10.00 6.81
C ARG A 93 14.55 -11.06 5.70
N LEU A 94 13.41 -11.72 5.54
CA LEU A 94 13.22 -12.76 4.52
C LEU A 94 13.38 -12.19 3.11
N ILE A 95 12.74 -11.05 2.80
CA ILE A 95 12.88 -10.40 1.49
C ILE A 95 14.30 -9.88 1.27
N GLY A 96 14.98 -9.37 2.32
CA GLY A 96 16.40 -8.99 2.25
C GLY A 96 17.33 -10.14 1.88
N ARG A 97 17.04 -11.36 2.36
CA ARG A 97 17.79 -12.56 1.96
C ARG A 97 17.55 -12.88 0.48
N VAL A 98 16.30 -12.82 0.03
CA VAL A 98 15.95 -13.08 -1.39
C VAL A 98 16.63 -12.05 -2.30
N HIS A 99 16.54 -10.77 -1.97
CA HIS A 99 17.22 -9.69 -2.70
C HIS A 99 18.73 -9.90 -2.83
N THR A 100 19.36 -10.39 -1.76
CA THR A 100 20.80 -10.68 -1.76
C THR A 100 21.13 -11.86 -2.66
N ALA A 101 20.36 -12.95 -2.56
CA ALA A 101 20.56 -14.17 -3.34
C ALA A 101 20.33 -13.97 -4.86
N THR A 102 19.42 -13.05 -5.22
CA THR A 102 18.92 -12.88 -6.60
C THR A 102 19.52 -11.68 -7.33
N ARG A 103 20.51 -10.99 -6.74
CA ARG A 103 21.13 -9.77 -7.32
C ARG A 103 21.64 -9.97 -8.75
N GLU A 104 22.25 -11.10 -9.04
CA GLU A 104 22.78 -11.40 -10.38
C GLU A 104 21.65 -11.47 -11.43
N LEU A 105 20.50 -12.06 -11.06
CA LEU A 105 19.34 -12.17 -11.94
C LEU A 105 18.74 -10.80 -12.29
N ALA A 106 18.82 -9.84 -11.36
CA ALA A 106 18.32 -8.48 -11.59
C ALA A 106 19.09 -7.74 -12.70
N THR A 107 20.34 -8.15 -12.97
CA THR A 107 21.20 -7.58 -14.01
C THR A 107 21.17 -8.34 -15.33
N ALA A 108 20.41 -9.44 -15.41
CA ALA A 108 20.27 -10.19 -16.66
C ALA A 108 19.57 -9.34 -17.73
N ALA A 109 20.02 -9.47 -18.99
CA ALA A 109 19.56 -8.63 -20.10
C ALA A 109 18.06 -8.79 -20.41
N ASP A 110 17.50 -9.97 -20.11
CA ASP A 110 16.11 -10.36 -20.33
C ASP A 110 15.26 -10.29 -19.06
N ALA A 111 15.82 -9.86 -17.93
CA ALA A 111 15.06 -9.72 -16.69
C ALA A 111 13.93 -8.68 -16.86
N PRO A 112 12.68 -8.99 -16.48
CA PRO A 112 11.61 -8.00 -16.42
C PRO A 112 12.03 -6.81 -15.58
N GLN A 113 11.91 -5.59 -16.12
CA GLN A 113 12.40 -4.38 -15.45
C GLN A 113 11.25 -3.57 -14.86
N ALA A 114 11.39 -3.18 -13.59
CA ALA A 114 10.48 -2.30 -12.87
C ALA A 114 11.24 -1.17 -12.15
N PRO A 115 11.96 -0.29 -12.89
CA PRO A 115 12.66 0.82 -12.27
C PRO A 115 11.66 1.83 -11.67
N LEU A 116 12.08 2.54 -10.63
CA LEU A 116 11.23 3.56 -9.97
C LEU A 116 10.79 4.68 -10.94
N ALA A 117 11.56 4.93 -12.00
CA ALA A 117 11.18 5.85 -13.06
C ALA A 117 9.88 5.42 -13.76
N SER A 118 9.77 4.15 -14.12
CA SER A 118 8.59 3.57 -14.76
C SER A 118 7.39 3.58 -13.81
N MET A 119 7.62 3.32 -12.53
CA MET A 119 6.59 3.44 -11.49
C MET A 119 6.05 4.88 -11.42
N LEU A 120 6.92 5.89 -11.30
CA LEU A 120 6.50 7.31 -11.24
C LEU A 120 5.65 7.70 -12.45
N LEU A 121 6.07 7.31 -13.66
CA LEU A 121 5.32 7.60 -14.89
C LEU A 121 3.95 6.89 -14.87
N SER A 122 3.93 5.60 -14.57
CA SER A 122 2.71 4.79 -14.52
C SER A 122 1.70 5.31 -13.49
N VAL A 123 2.18 5.66 -12.29
CA VAL A 123 1.35 6.24 -11.21
C VAL A 123 0.78 7.59 -11.65
N ARG A 124 1.58 8.44 -12.30
CA ARG A 124 1.11 9.74 -12.79
C ARG A 124 0.02 9.59 -13.85
N GLU A 125 0.20 8.69 -14.82
CA GLU A 125 -0.77 8.43 -15.88
C GLU A 125 -2.07 7.85 -15.33
N SER A 126 -1.95 6.83 -14.46
CA SER A 126 -3.07 6.22 -13.76
C SER A 126 -3.82 7.25 -12.92
N TRP A 127 -3.11 8.08 -12.14
CA TRP A 127 -3.73 9.13 -11.34
C TRP A 127 -4.48 10.15 -12.19
N LEU A 128 -3.93 10.56 -13.35
CA LEU A 128 -4.62 11.49 -14.25
C LEU A 128 -5.89 10.88 -14.85
N ALA A 129 -5.84 9.60 -15.21
CA ALA A 129 -7.01 8.87 -15.70
C ALA A 129 -8.09 8.73 -14.62
N GLU A 130 -7.71 8.23 -13.44
CA GLU A 130 -8.63 8.04 -12.32
C GLU A 130 -9.16 9.36 -11.78
N ARG A 131 -8.37 10.44 -11.78
CA ARG A 131 -8.82 11.79 -11.39
C ARG A 131 -9.98 12.25 -12.25
N ARG A 132 -9.97 11.98 -13.56
CA ARG A 132 -11.09 12.35 -14.45
C ARG A 132 -12.34 11.54 -14.11
N ARG A 133 -12.17 10.23 -13.89
CA ARG A 133 -13.27 9.30 -13.60
C ARG A 133 -13.89 9.55 -12.21
N LEU A 134 -13.07 9.48 -11.17
CA LEU A 134 -13.48 9.66 -9.78
C LEU A 134 -13.84 11.11 -9.45
N GLY A 135 -13.29 12.09 -10.18
CA GLY A 135 -13.57 13.51 -9.97
C GLY A 135 -15.07 13.86 -10.01
N LEU A 136 -15.85 13.13 -10.81
CA LEU A 136 -17.30 13.28 -10.89
C LEU A 136 -18.02 12.86 -9.59
N LEU A 137 -17.42 11.98 -8.81
CA LEU A 137 -17.96 11.48 -7.54
C LEU A 137 -17.50 12.31 -6.33
N ALA A 138 -16.56 13.24 -6.53
CA ALA A 138 -15.92 13.96 -5.45
C ALA A 138 -16.90 14.84 -4.64
N GLU A 139 -17.95 15.36 -5.26
CA GLU A 139 -18.96 16.15 -4.54
C GLU A 139 -19.63 15.35 -3.41
N ASN A 140 -19.91 14.07 -3.67
CA ASN A 140 -20.67 13.20 -2.78
C ASN A 140 -19.82 12.20 -2.00
N THR A 141 -18.53 12.08 -2.33
CA THR A 141 -17.64 11.06 -1.73
C THR A 141 -16.43 11.73 -1.06
N THR A 142 -16.43 11.75 0.27
CA THR A 142 -15.37 12.39 1.07
C THR A 142 -14.01 11.74 0.85
N GLU A 143 -13.96 10.42 0.71
CA GLU A 143 -12.74 9.65 0.48
C GLU A 143 -12.08 10.02 -0.86
N VAL A 144 -12.87 10.23 -1.92
CA VAL A 144 -12.37 10.71 -3.22
C VAL A 144 -11.76 12.11 -3.09
N ARG A 145 -12.41 13.04 -2.37
CA ARG A 145 -11.85 14.39 -2.14
C ARG A 145 -10.52 14.34 -1.39
N ARG A 146 -10.40 13.48 -0.39
CA ARG A 146 -9.17 13.26 0.38
C ARG A 146 -8.06 12.75 -0.54
N TRP A 147 -8.32 11.70 -1.34
CA TRP A 147 -7.36 11.15 -2.30
C TRP A 147 -6.92 12.17 -3.36
N LEU A 148 -7.85 12.94 -3.95
CA LEU A 148 -7.53 14.00 -4.91
C LEU A 148 -6.60 15.06 -4.30
N ARG A 149 -6.83 15.46 -3.04
CA ARG A 149 -5.97 16.41 -2.32
C ARG A 149 -4.55 15.86 -2.14
N CYS A 150 -4.42 14.60 -1.73
CA CYS A 150 -3.14 13.92 -1.60
C CYS A 150 -2.39 13.88 -2.94
N GLY A 151 -3.04 13.41 -4.00
CA GLY A 151 -2.41 13.28 -5.32
C GLY A 151 -1.91 14.60 -5.91
N ASN A 152 -2.66 15.69 -5.74
CA ASN A 152 -2.23 17.02 -6.16
C ASN A 152 -0.93 17.50 -5.46
N ARG A 153 -0.66 17.01 -4.23
CA ARG A 153 0.55 17.36 -3.47
C ARG A 153 1.69 16.38 -3.73
N ILE A 154 1.39 15.08 -3.74
CA ILE A 154 2.40 14.00 -3.84
C ILE A 154 3.08 13.99 -5.21
N ILE A 155 2.32 14.02 -6.32
CA ILE A 155 2.89 13.87 -7.67
C ILE A 155 4.04 14.86 -7.97
N PRO A 156 3.90 16.18 -7.75
CA PRO A 156 5.01 17.11 -8.01
C PRO A 156 6.20 16.86 -7.08
N ILE A 157 5.96 16.69 -5.76
CA ILE A 157 7.04 16.50 -4.78
C ILE A 157 7.80 15.20 -5.03
N ALA A 158 7.09 14.12 -5.33
CA ALA A 158 7.70 12.83 -5.63
C ALA A 158 8.52 12.91 -6.91
N SER A 159 8.01 13.61 -7.94
CA SER A 159 8.76 13.84 -9.18
C SER A 159 10.07 14.58 -8.93
N ASP A 160 10.04 15.64 -8.12
CA ASP A 160 11.23 16.45 -7.86
C ASP A 160 12.25 15.70 -7.00
N ARG A 161 11.82 15.02 -5.94
CA ARG A 161 12.70 14.22 -5.06
C ARG A 161 13.34 13.05 -5.79
N LEU A 162 12.60 12.35 -6.65
CA LEU A 162 13.13 11.24 -7.44
C LEU A 162 14.12 11.73 -8.52
N ARG A 163 13.84 12.85 -9.19
CA ARG A 163 14.79 13.45 -10.15
C ARG A 163 16.07 13.93 -9.48
N ALA A 164 16.01 14.38 -8.23
CA ALA A 164 17.18 14.75 -7.43
C ALA A 164 18.03 13.54 -6.99
N ALA A 165 17.58 12.31 -7.23
CA ALA A 165 18.28 11.08 -6.90
C ALA A 165 18.35 10.12 -8.11
N PRO A 166 19.03 10.51 -9.20
CA PRO A 166 19.01 9.76 -10.46
C PRO A 166 19.54 8.33 -10.34
N ASP A 167 20.51 8.09 -9.44
CA ASP A 167 21.08 6.76 -9.22
C ASP A 167 20.05 5.82 -8.59
N VAL A 168 19.29 6.30 -7.59
CA VAL A 168 18.21 5.50 -6.97
C VAL A 168 17.05 5.31 -7.95
N LEU A 169 16.75 6.32 -8.76
CA LEU A 169 15.66 6.28 -9.72
C LEU A 169 15.83 5.20 -10.80
N ARG A 170 17.08 4.94 -11.21
CA ARG A 170 17.43 3.96 -12.24
C ARG A 170 17.91 2.62 -11.68
N ALA A 171 18.15 2.53 -10.38
CA ALA A 171 18.67 1.33 -9.74
C ALA A 171 17.71 0.14 -9.89
N THR A 172 18.18 -0.91 -10.57
CA THR A 172 17.56 -2.24 -10.67
C THR A 172 18.50 -3.25 -10.02
N THR A 173 18.59 -3.16 -8.69
CA THR A 173 19.68 -3.78 -7.92
C THR A 173 19.31 -5.15 -7.36
N VAL A 174 18.03 -5.50 -7.37
CA VAL A 174 17.51 -6.73 -6.77
C VAL A 174 16.30 -7.21 -7.58
N VAL A 175 15.96 -8.50 -7.45
CA VAL A 175 14.64 -8.96 -7.88
C VAL A 175 13.65 -8.68 -6.77
N THR A 176 12.75 -7.74 -7.02
CA THR A 176 11.64 -7.39 -6.12
C THR A 176 10.50 -8.38 -6.26
N HIS A 177 9.72 -8.60 -5.21
CA HIS A 177 8.45 -9.30 -5.24
C HIS A 177 7.38 -8.48 -5.98
N GLY A 178 7.30 -7.17 -5.68
CA GLY A 178 6.45 -6.22 -6.38
C GLY A 178 4.95 -6.30 -6.06
N ASP A 179 4.56 -7.03 -5.01
CA ASP A 179 3.15 -7.16 -4.57
C ASP A 179 3.03 -7.69 -3.13
N LEU A 180 3.76 -7.12 -2.18
CA LEU A 180 3.73 -7.65 -0.80
C LEU A 180 2.45 -7.17 -0.08
N TRP A 181 1.52 -8.10 0.13
CA TRP A 181 0.27 -7.93 0.87
C TRP A 181 0.16 -8.93 2.01
N PRO A 182 -0.70 -8.68 3.03
CA PRO A 182 -0.97 -9.68 4.06
C PRO A 182 -1.35 -11.06 3.51
N ALA A 183 -2.10 -11.07 2.40
CA ALA A 183 -2.52 -12.30 1.71
C ALA A 183 -1.34 -13.14 1.16
N HIS A 184 -0.19 -12.51 0.94
CA HIS A 184 1.01 -13.09 0.32
C HIS A 184 2.10 -13.42 1.35
N LEU A 185 1.87 -13.08 2.61
CA LEU A 185 2.74 -13.39 3.73
C LEU A 185 2.09 -14.53 4.53
N LEU A 186 2.79 -15.66 4.66
CA LEU A 186 2.35 -16.79 5.45
C LEU A 186 2.94 -16.70 6.85
N GLY A 187 2.11 -16.89 7.87
CA GLY A 187 2.53 -16.98 9.27
C GLY A 187 2.07 -18.28 9.91
N ASP A 188 2.68 -18.62 11.05
CA ASP A 188 2.25 -19.74 11.89
C ASP A 188 0.98 -19.38 12.68
N ASP A 189 0.17 -20.39 13.03
CA ASP A 189 -1.07 -20.21 13.79
C ASP A 189 -0.74 -19.76 15.23
N GLY A 190 -0.72 -18.45 15.45
CA GLY A 190 -0.58 -17.84 16.77
C GLY A 190 0.77 -17.15 17.04
N GLU A 191 1.75 -17.31 16.17
CA GLU A 191 3.02 -16.59 16.26
C GLU A 191 3.13 -15.52 15.17
N ALA A 192 3.76 -14.39 15.52
CA ALA A 192 4.01 -13.29 14.59
C ALA A 192 5.23 -13.57 13.67
N VAL A 193 5.52 -14.84 13.40
CA VAL A 193 6.67 -15.29 12.60
C VAL A 193 6.21 -15.58 11.18
N VAL A 194 6.87 -14.96 10.21
CA VAL A 194 6.58 -15.21 8.78
C VAL A 194 7.28 -16.49 8.33
N THR A 195 6.49 -17.49 7.95
CA THR A 195 6.95 -18.80 7.48
C THR A 195 7.22 -18.82 5.97
N GLY A 196 6.63 -17.89 5.20
CA GLY A 196 6.87 -17.83 3.77
C GLY A 196 6.27 -16.63 3.04
N ILE A 197 6.73 -16.42 1.81
CA ILE A 197 6.23 -15.41 0.88
C ILE A 197 5.78 -16.11 -0.42
N VAL A 198 4.55 -15.83 -0.85
CA VAL A 198 3.92 -16.43 -2.04
C VAL A 198 3.43 -15.36 -3.02
N ASP A 199 2.97 -15.79 -4.20
CA ASP A 199 2.48 -14.91 -5.28
C ASP A 199 3.54 -13.99 -5.91
N TRP A 200 4.62 -14.62 -6.38
CA TRP A 200 5.73 -13.95 -7.07
C TRP A 200 5.39 -13.53 -8.52
N ALA A 201 4.12 -13.51 -8.92
CA ALA A 201 3.70 -13.24 -10.30
C ALA A 201 4.07 -11.83 -10.80
N ARG A 202 4.44 -10.93 -9.88
CA ARG A 202 4.86 -9.55 -10.17
C ARG A 202 6.35 -9.31 -10.00
N ALA A 203 7.14 -10.38 -9.85
CA ALA A 203 8.57 -10.26 -9.63
C ALA A 203 9.27 -9.61 -10.82
N ALA A 204 10.16 -8.67 -10.53
CA ALA A 204 10.91 -7.91 -11.53
C ALA A 204 12.20 -7.35 -10.93
N ALA A 205 13.19 -7.12 -11.78
CA ALA A 205 14.39 -6.36 -11.43
C ALA A 205 14.01 -4.90 -11.11
N GLY A 206 14.33 -4.45 -9.90
CA GLY A 206 13.86 -3.16 -9.39
C GLY A 206 14.66 -2.63 -8.21
N SER A 207 14.09 -1.62 -7.55
CA SER A 207 14.64 -1.06 -6.33
C SER A 207 14.08 -1.79 -5.12
N PRO A 208 14.90 -2.17 -4.12
CA PRO A 208 14.40 -2.80 -2.89
C PRO A 208 13.39 -1.92 -2.15
N LEU A 209 13.40 -0.60 -2.40
CA LEU A 209 12.44 0.33 -1.81
C LEU A 209 10.99 0.03 -2.16
N LEU A 210 10.72 -0.65 -3.29
CA LEU A 210 9.36 -1.03 -3.67
C LEU A 210 8.77 -2.02 -2.66
N ASP A 211 9.46 -3.12 -2.41
CA ASP A 211 9.02 -4.14 -1.45
C ASP A 211 9.00 -3.59 0.00
N LEU A 212 9.97 -2.75 0.37
CA LEU A 212 9.99 -2.13 1.69
C LEU A 212 8.84 -1.13 1.86
N ALA A 213 8.47 -0.42 0.80
CA ALA A 213 7.29 0.44 0.81
C ALA A 213 6.03 -0.41 1.02
N HIS A 214 5.86 -1.49 0.24
CA HIS A 214 4.73 -2.41 0.39
C HIS A 214 4.61 -2.98 1.80
N LEU A 215 5.70 -3.46 2.40
CA LEU A 215 5.66 -3.93 3.79
C LEU A 215 5.24 -2.82 4.76
N ALA A 216 5.79 -1.61 4.61
CA ALA A 216 5.48 -0.48 5.48
C ALA A 216 4.06 0.07 5.30
N THR A 217 3.41 -0.16 4.15
CA THR A 217 2.09 0.42 3.82
C THR A 217 0.96 -0.62 3.76
N HIS A 218 1.13 -1.71 3.01
CA HIS A 218 0.07 -2.67 2.68
C HIS A 218 -0.29 -3.58 3.84
N VAL A 219 0.63 -3.86 4.77
CA VAL A 219 0.35 -4.86 5.81
C VAL A 219 -0.56 -4.29 6.90
N GLY A 220 -0.10 -3.26 7.61
CA GLY A 220 -0.84 -2.66 8.74
C GLY A 220 -1.14 -1.17 8.60
N GLY A 221 -0.81 -0.56 7.45
CA GLY A 221 -0.80 0.89 7.27
C GLY A 221 0.49 1.55 7.76
N TRP A 222 0.77 2.73 7.18
CA TRP A 222 2.00 3.49 7.41
C TRP A 222 2.07 4.09 8.81
N SER A 223 3.24 3.96 9.45
CA SER A 223 3.67 4.80 10.56
C SER A 223 5.19 4.97 10.51
N ALA A 224 5.72 6.04 11.11
CA ALA A 224 7.17 6.24 11.18
C ALA A 224 7.87 5.07 11.88
N ALA A 225 7.29 4.56 12.98
CA ALA A 225 7.84 3.43 13.72
C ALA A 225 7.91 2.15 12.87
N ARG A 226 6.88 1.84 12.07
CA ARG A 226 6.89 0.67 11.18
C ARG A 226 7.85 0.84 10.01
N ALA A 227 7.95 2.04 9.45
CA ALA A 227 8.93 2.32 8.40
C ALA A 227 10.37 2.10 8.91
N GLU A 228 10.70 2.61 10.10
CA GLU A 228 12.01 2.38 10.72
C GLU A 228 12.24 0.91 11.07
N LEU A 229 11.22 0.20 11.55
CA LEU A 229 11.29 -1.22 11.83
C LEU A 229 11.64 -2.04 10.57
N VAL A 230 10.91 -1.81 9.47
CA VAL A 230 11.15 -2.48 8.18
C VAL A 230 12.54 -2.14 7.65
N LEU A 231 12.94 -0.86 7.69
CA LEU A 231 14.28 -0.43 7.27
C LEU A 231 15.40 -1.07 8.10
N GLY A 232 15.24 -1.11 9.42
CA GLY A 232 16.21 -1.71 10.34
C GLY A 232 16.35 -3.21 10.11
N ALA A 233 15.22 -3.94 10.12
CA ALA A 233 15.20 -5.38 9.92
C ALA A 233 15.76 -5.80 8.55
N TYR A 234 15.47 -5.03 7.50
CA TYR A 234 16.09 -5.24 6.19
C TYR A 234 17.59 -4.95 6.19
N SER A 235 18.01 -3.84 6.83
CA SER A 235 19.42 -3.40 6.87
C SER A 235 20.32 -4.39 7.61
N ASP A 236 19.78 -5.21 8.50
CA ASP A 236 20.50 -6.31 9.15
C ASP A 236 20.93 -7.41 8.16
N ILE A 237 20.30 -7.48 6.98
CA ILE A 237 20.55 -8.51 5.97
C ILE A 237 21.22 -7.94 4.71
N ALA A 238 20.76 -6.79 4.24
CA ALA A 238 21.22 -6.20 2.98
C ALA A 238 21.48 -4.69 3.14
N PRO A 239 22.55 -4.15 2.52
CA PRO A 239 22.85 -2.73 2.64
C PRO A 239 21.79 -1.87 1.94
N LEU A 240 21.48 -0.73 2.57
CA LEU A 240 20.71 0.36 1.96
C LEU A 240 21.53 1.65 2.03
N LEU A 241 21.62 2.34 0.89
CA LEU A 241 22.23 3.65 0.83
C LEU A 241 21.40 4.66 1.65
N PRO A 242 22.02 5.65 2.31
CA PRO A 242 21.30 6.71 3.01
C PRO A 242 20.24 7.40 2.14
N GLU A 243 20.55 7.62 0.86
CA GLU A 243 19.65 8.21 -0.14
C GLU A 243 18.43 7.33 -0.37
N GLN A 244 18.60 6.00 -0.45
CA GLN A 244 17.50 5.06 -0.59
C GLN A 244 16.58 5.13 0.63
N ARG A 245 17.14 5.11 1.84
CA ARG A 245 16.35 5.21 3.10
C ARG A 245 15.50 6.48 3.12
N ARG A 246 16.08 7.63 2.73
CA ARG A 246 15.37 8.92 2.66
C ARG A 246 14.24 8.95 1.62
N LEU A 247 14.28 8.09 0.61
CA LEU A 247 13.27 8.01 -0.45
C LEU A 247 12.14 7.04 -0.15
N LEU A 248 12.23 6.20 0.88
CA LEU A 248 11.16 5.26 1.24
C LEU A 248 9.78 5.95 1.35
N PRO A 249 9.61 7.10 2.05
CA PRO A 249 8.31 7.77 2.13
C PRO A 249 7.78 8.24 0.77
N VAL A 250 8.67 8.56 -0.19
CA VAL A 250 8.27 8.99 -1.54
C VAL A 250 7.72 7.82 -2.33
N VAL A 251 8.42 6.68 -2.31
CA VAL A 251 8.00 5.45 -2.99
C VAL A 251 6.69 4.94 -2.40
N ALA A 252 6.58 4.88 -1.07
CA ALA A 252 5.37 4.51 -0.35
C ALA A 252 4.17 5.40 -0.69
N ALA A 253 4.36 6.71 -0.83
CA ALA A 253 3.28 7.63 -1.18
C ALA A 253 2.80 7.47 -2.63
N LEU A 254 3.70 7.22 -3.58
CA LEU A 254 3.34 6.97 -4.98
C LEU A 254 2.56 5.66 -5.14
N ASP A 255 3.03 4.60 -4.48
CA ASP A 255 2.40 3.30 -4.48
C ASP A 255 0.98 3.37 -3.91
N LEU A 256 0.82 3.93 -2.69
CA LEU A 256 -0.49 4.12 -2.08
C LEU A 256 -1.41 5.04 -2.89
N LEU A 257 -0.87 6.03 -3.60
CA LEU A 257 -1.69 6.92 -4.42
C LEU A 257 -2.37 6.14 -5.55
N ALA A 258 -1.65 5.22 -6.20
CA ALA A 258 -2.20 4.37 -7.25
C ALA A 258 -3.19 3.35 -6.65
N GLU A 259 -2.80 2.68 -5.57
CA GLU A 259 -3.60 1.62 -4.95
C GLU A 259 -4.92 2.15 -4.38
N VAL A 260 -4.88 3.27 -3.65
CA VAL A 260 -6.10 3.92 -3.14
C VAL A 260 -7.00 4.39 -4.28
N GLY A 261 -6.43 4.88 -5.39
CA GLY A 261 -7.20 5.28 -6.57
C GLY A 261 -7.98 4.11 -7.18
N TRP A 262 -7.31 2.96 -7.31
CA TRP A 262 -7.92 1.74 -7.81
C TRP A 262 -9.02 1.21 -6.87
N LEU A 263 -8.75 1.12 -5.56
CA LEU A 263 -9.75 0.67 -4.58
C LEU A 263 -10.95 1.62 -4.44
N LEU A 264 -10.74 2.94 -4.58
CA LEU A 264 -11.84 3.90 -4.66
C LEU A 264 -12.71 3.64 -5.90
N GLY A 265 -12.06 3.32 -7.01
CA GLY A 265 -12.70 2.87 -8.23
C GLY A 265 -13.64 1.70 -8.02
N LEU A 266 -13.15 0.65 -7.38
CA LEU A 266 -13.94 -0.53 -7.04
C LEU A 266 -15.04 -0.21 -6.03
N GLY A 267 -14.71 0.47 -4.94
CA GLY A 267 -15.63 0.68 -3.82
C GLY A 267 -16.75 1.69 -4.05
N PHE A 268 -16.59 2.61 -5.01
CA PHE A 268 -17.51 3.74 -5.22
C PHE A 268 -17.97 3.97 -6.66
N ALA A 269 -17.27 3.42 -7.65
CA ALA A 269 -17.57 3.67 -9.06
C ALA A 269 -17.86 2.40 -9.87
N ASP A 270 -17.70 1.21 -9.28
CA ASP A 270 -17.95 -0.07 -9.95
C ASP A 270 -19.27 -0.66 -9.48
N ASP A 271 -20.30 -0.55 -10.32
CA ASP A 271 -21.64 -1.06 -10.03
C ASP A 271 -21.67 -2.59 -9.86
N ARG A 272 -20.65 -3.31 -10.38
CA ARG A 272 -20.58 -4.78 -10.29
C ARG A 272 -20.35 -5.26 -8.86
N LEU A 273 -19.79 -4.42 -7.99
CA LEU A 273 -19.60 -4.74 -6.57
C LEU A 273 -20.84 -4.39 -5.71
N ILE A 274 -21.90 -3.83 -6.29
CA ILE A 274 -23.14 -3.58 -5.56
C ILE A 274 -23.75 -4.91 -5.13
N GLY A 275 -23.86 -5.11 -3.81
CA GLY A 275 -24.37 -6.35 -3.21
C GLY A 275 -23.30 -7.43 -3.01
N ASP A 276 -22.07 -7.22 -3.48
CA ASP A 276 -20.97 -8.15 -3.23
C ASP A 276 -20.52 -8.06 -1.76
N PRO A 277 -20.37 -9.20 -1.04
CA PRO A 277 -19.92 -9.21 0.35
C PRO A 277 -18.52 -8.59 0.55
N ALA A 278 -17.67 -8.52 -0.49
CA ALA A 278 -16.37 -7.87 -0.43
C ALA A 278 -16.46 -6.34 -0.31
N LEU A 279 -17.56 -5.70 -0.74
CA LEU A 279 -17.66 -4.25 -0.86
C LEU A 279 -17.39 -3.51 0.48
N SER A 280 -17.89 -4.03 1.59
CA SER A 280 -17.62 -3.45 2.92
C SER A 280 -16.15 -3.54 3.32
N PHE A 281 -15.48 -4.65 2.96
CA PHE A 281 -14.06 -4.84 3.21
C PHE A 281 -13.22 -3.92 2.33
N VAL A 282 -13.54 -3.80 1.03
CA VAL A 282 -12.88 -2.87 0.10
C VAL A 282 -12.93 -1.45 0.63
N ARG A 283 -14.11 -0.97 1.06
CA ARG A 283 -14.25 0.37 1.64
C ARG A 283 -13.48 0.53 2.94
N GLY A 284 -13.45 -0.50 3.79
CA GLY A 284 -12.66 -0.53 5.02
C GLY A 284 -11.15 -0.43 4.76
N GLY A 285 -10.63 -1.28 3.88
CA GLY A 285 -9.22 -1.27 3.46
C GLY A 285 -8.83 0.06 2.79
N THR A 286 -9.69 0.59 1.91
CA THR A 286 -9.51 1.92 1.29
C THR A 286 -9.30 3.01 2.34
N LYS A 287 -10.10 3.02 3.42
CA LYS A 287 -9.96 4.00 4.50
C LYS A 287 -8.64 3.86 5.24
N THR A 288 -8.19 2.64 5.51
CA THR A 288 -6.89 2.36 6.14
C THR A 288 -5.72 2.89 5.29
N LEU A 289 -5.70 2.57 3.99
CA LEU A 289 -4.65 3.02 3.09
C LEU A 289 -4.71 4.54 2.85
N LEU A 290 -5.91 5.12 2.79
CA LEU A 290 -6.08 6.57 2.62
C LEU A 290 -5.55 7.37 3.83
N THR A 291 -5.76 6.88 5.06
CA THR A 291 -5.14 7.49 6.26
C THR A 291 -3.61 7.40 6.22
N SER A 292 -3.07 6.30 5.72
CA SER A 292 -1.62 6.13 5.51
C SER A 292 -1.10 7.13 4.46
N LEU A 293 -1.82 7.29 3.36
CA LEU A 293 -1.51 8.23 2.28
C LEU A 293 -1.53 9.70 2.76
N GLU A 294 -2.52 10.08 3.57
CA GLU A 294 -2.58 11.43 4.17
C GLU A 294 -1.40 11.68 5.11
N THR A 295 -1.08 10.71 5.97
CA THR A 295 0.07 10.80 6.88
C THR A 295 1.37 11.00 6.10
N LEU A 296 1.58 10.21 5.04
CA LEU A 296 2.72 10.36 4.13
C LEU A 296 2.70 11.70 3.39
N THR A 297 1.52 12.19 2.98
CA THR A 297 1.38 13.51 2.35
C THR A 297 1.90 14.60 3.28
N ASP A 298 1.59 14.53 4.57
CA ASP A 298 2.04 15.51 5.56
C ASP A 298 3.53 15.36 5.92
N VAL A 299 4.09 14.15 5.82
CA VAL A 299 5.55 13.93 5.92
C VAL A 299 6.28 14.55 4.73
N LEU A 300 5.75 14.39 3.51
CA LEU A 300 6.38 14.89 2.29
C LEU A 300 6.17 16.40 2.10
N ALA A 301 5.00 16.89 2.50
CA ALA A 301 4.56 18.26 2.41
C ALA A 301 3.95 18.65 3.76
N PRO A 302 4.75 19.03 4.76
CA PRO A 302 4.19 19.55 6.00
C PRO A 302 3.23 20.70 5.69
N PRO A 303 2.03 20.74 6.30
CA PRO A 303 1.15 21.89 6.13
C PRO A 303 1.92 23.14 6.53
N GLU A 304 1.77 24.22 5.76
CA GLU A 304 2.37 25.50 6.16
C GLU A 304 1.97 25.79 7.60
N PRO A 305 2.94 26.12 8.48
CA PRO A 305 2.62 26.50 9.84
C PRO A 305 1.59 27.61 9.74
N ARG A 306 0.40 27.40 10.33
CA ARG A 306 -0.66 28.41 10.32
C ARG A 306 -0.12 29.65 11.03
N THR A 307 0.48 30.55 10.27
CA THR A 307 1.02 31.85 10.64
C THR A 307 -0.15 32.78 10.96
N GLY A 308 -0.99 32.41 11.93
CA GLY A 308 -2.21 33.16 12.15
C GLY A 308 -3.38 32.44 12.82
N SER A 309 -3.16 31.46 13.70
CA SER A 309 -3.96 31.59 14.93
C SER A 309 -3.44 32.86 15.59
N ARG A 310 -3.93 34.02 15.14
CA ARG A 310 -3.88 35.26 15.93
C ARG A 310 -4.39 34.80 17.27
N ARG A 311 -3.45 34.60 18.22
CA ARG A 311 -3.79 34.42 19.62
C ARG A 311 -4.76 35.54 19.85
N TRP A 312 -6.03 35.19 20.08
CA TRP A 312 -7.06 36.17 20.34
C TRP A 312 -6.63 36.76 21.67
N VAL A 313 -5.71 37.72 21.64
CA VAL A 313 -5.29 38.49 22.79
C VAL A 313 -6.59 39.18 23.16
N PRO A 314 -7.21 38.83 24.30
CA PRO A 314 -8.41 39.51 24.72
C PRO A 314 -7.99 40.99 24.81
N GLY A 315 -8.48 41.80 23.87
CA GLY A 315 -8.22 43.23 23.91
C GLY A 315 -8.65 43.71 25.30
N PRO A 316 -7.91 44.65 25.92
CA PRO A 316 -8.27 45.18 27.23
C PRO A 316 -9.76 45.53 27.18
N ARG A 317 -10.55 44.80 27.98
CA ARG A 317 -11.98 45.06 28.12
C ARG A 317 -12.10 46.53 28.45
N LYS A 318 -12.57 47.35 27.50
CA LYS A 318 -12.97 48.72 27.80
C LYS A 318 -13.93 48.62 28.98
N PRO A 319 -13.70 49.34 30.09
CA PRO A 319 -14.61 49.33 31.22
C PRO A 319 -15.99 49.69 30.69
N ARG A 320 -16.90 48.73 30.76
CA ARG A 320 -18.32 48.94 30.48
C ARG A 320 -18.76 50.02 31.45
N ARG A 321 -19.05 51.22 30.92
CA ARG A 321 -19.77 52.27 31.66
C ARG A 321 -20.99 51.63 32.31
N SER A 322 -20.93 51.54 33.63
CA SER A 322 -22.06 51.33 34.52
C SER A 322 -23.03 52.49 34.33
N GLY A 323 -24.24 52.21 33.83
CA GLY A 323 -25.26 53.24 33.67
C GLY A 323 -26.35 52.83 32.70
N GLY A 324 -27.25 51.96 33.14
CA GLY A 324 -28.44 51.57 32.36
C GLY A 324 -29.42 50.80 33.25
N PRO A 325 -30.65 51.28 33.50
CA PRO A 325 -31.52 50.74 34.55
C PRO A 325 -32.04 49.34 34.23
N LYS A 326 -32.15 48.53 35.29
CA LYS A 326 -32.87 47.25 35.34
C LYS A 326 -34.30 47.44 34.80
N ARG A 327 -34.62 46.80 33.68
CA ARG A 327 -36.00 46.42 33.35
C ARG A 327 -36.21 44.96 33.71
N SER A 328 -36.97 44.79 34.79
CA SER A 328 -37.65 43.57 35.19
C SER A 328 -38.77 43.22 34.21
N GLY A 329 -38.95 41.93 33.94
CA GLY A 329 -40.09 41.37 33.20
C GLY A 329 -39.62 40.47 32.07
N THR A 330 -40.15 39.27 31.83
CA THR A 330 -41.34 38.61 32.35
C THR A 330 -41.17 37.12 32.07
N ARG A 331 -41.56 36.26 33.02
CA ARG A 331 -41.69 34.81 32.85
C ARG A 331 -42.74 34.51 31.77
N GLY A 332 -42.39 33.69 30.78
CA GLY A 332 -43.33 32.96 29.92
C GLY A 332 -42.83 31.51 29.86
N ALA A 333 -43.42 30.62 30.66
CA ALA A 333 -44.56 29.77 30.28
C ALA A 333 -44.11 28.54 29.49
N THR A 334 -43.86 27.47 30.25
CA THR A 334 -43.65 26.09 29.77
C THR A 334 -44.97 25.54 29.23
N PRO A 335 -45.04 24.95 28.03
CA PRO A 335 -46.23 24.26 27.55
C PRO A 335 -46.37 22.87 28.21
N PRO A 336 -47.59 22.40 28.51
CA PRO A 336 -47.82 21.07 29.03
C PRO A 336 -47.67 19.97 27.95
N PRO A 337 -47.42 18.72 28.35
CA PRO A 337 -47.25 17.59 27.45
C PRO A 337 -48.57 17.17 26.81
N ARG A 338 -48.53 16.80 25.53
CA ARG A 338 -49.64 16.19 24.80
C ARG A 338 -49.86 14.75 25.28
N GLU A 339 -51.04 14.48 25.82
CA GLU A 339 -51.57 13.14 25.99
C GLU A 339 -51.77 12.46 24.63
N ARG A 340 -51.35 11.19 24.55
CA ARG A 340 -51.70 10.27 23.46
C ARG A 340 -52.95 9.51 23.89
N SER A 341 -53.95 9.47 23.02
CA SER A 341 -55.10 8.56 23.10
C SER A 341 -55.36 8.02 21.71
N GLY A 342 -55.61 6.70 21.61
CA GLY A 342 -56.11 6.03 20.41
C GLY A 342 -55.04 5.35 19.57
#